data_AF-A0A2I0PVH0-F1
#
_entry.id   AF-A0A2I0PVH0-F1
#
_cell.length_a   1.000
_cell.length_b   1.000
_cell.length_c   1.000
_cell.angle_alpha   90.00
_cell.angle_beta   90.00
_cell.angle_gamma   90.00
#
_symmetry.space_group_name_H-M   'P 1'
#
loop_
_entity.id
_entity.type
_entity.pdbx_description
1 polymer ?
#
loop_
_entity_poly.entity_id
_entity_poly.type
_entity_poly.pdbx_seq_one_letter_code
_entity_poly.pdbx_strand_id
1 'polypeptide(L)'
;MKTDMPLSKPIRRFINTTEELLDTEISLLRQPDAEPGGTLVDVYSYEIDRNVIIFPAQYVGLLKDFIIAKHCTHLMIKGAAAKKGTYHVCSYTGDSVYRGMRQIYLDALKDEAGKKNKLPVQKLIQMLFLLYSHFNEDINELPWNAIINASVYHRMSKIRKTQLYNVMKESKNDMDEMIDQEEIIPRRYFVLNKAMFYARDMFLAKTLPADELMPVLNIPQMKKFNHLEVKEMLTTRWTHTAWYQSKVFGDNMLEIMEKPLSLVNWNADPTLDYYYDLYKVGVNLSDRLLSYMTMKDWYVWESPQHLLEAHENKGLYEKDAVKKIFGDLVTDTWGGS
;
A
#
# COMPACT_ATOMS: atom_id res chain seq x y z
N MET A 1 22.50 14.40 -7.56
CA MET A 1 22.46 15.64 -8.36
C MET A 1 21.26 16.44 -7.88
N LYS A 2 21.45 17.51 -7.09
CA LYS A 2 20.36 18.39 -6.67
C LYS A 2 19.90 19.16 -7.91
N THR A 3 18.87 18.67 -8.58
CA THR A 3 18.24 19.43 -9.68
C THR A 3 17.70 20.73 -9.11
N ASP A 4 17.91 21.82 -9.83
CA ASP A 4 17.54 23.21 -9.49
C ASP A 4 16.01 23.37 -9.48
N MET A 5 15.40 22.69 -8.53
CA MET A 5 13.98 22.42 -8.48
C MET A 5 13.32 23.42 -7.52
N PRO A 6 12.32 24.20 -7.98
CA PRO A 6 11.67 25.16 -7.09
C PRO A 6 10.79 24.41 -6.08
N LEU A 7 11.35 24.10 -4.91
CA LEU A 7 10.62 23.53 -3.77
C LEU A 7 10.02 24.65 -2.92
N SER A 8 8.82 24.46 -2.37
CA SER A 8 8.27 25.40 -1.40
C SER A 8 9.07 25.40 -0.10
N LYS A 9 9.06 26.54 0.62
CA LYS A 9 9.79 26.69 1.89
C LYS A 9 9.43 25.60 2.94
N PRO A 10 8.15 25.20 3.11
CA PRO A 10 7.81 24.10 4.02
C PRO A 10 8.46 22.77 3.64
N ILE A 11 8.47 22.42 2.35
CA ILE A 11 9.07 21.17 1.88
C ILE A 11 10.59 21.17 2.03
N ARG A 12 11.27 22.28 1.73
CA ARG A 12 12.72 22.39 1.97
C ARG A 12 13.05 22.16 3.44
N ARG A 13 12.29 22.76 4.35
CA ARG A 13 12.46 22.53 5.79
C ARG A 13 12.24 21.08 6.16
N PHE A 14 11.19 20.45 5.61
CA PHE A 14 10.89 19.06 5.90
C PHE A 14 11.95 18.09 5.42
N ILE A 15 12.50 18.31 4.21
CA ILE A 15 13.65 17.56 3.70
C ILE A 15 14.84 17.74 4.65
N ASN A 16 15.21 18.98 4.96
CA ASN A 16 16.35 19.25 5.84
C ASN A 16 16.17 18.58 7.22
N THR A 17 14.99 18.66 7.82
CA THR A 17 14.70 17.98 9.09
C THR A 17 14.79 16.46 8.95
N THR A 18 14.35 15.90 7.83
CA THR A 18 14.48 14.46 7.56
C THR A 18 15.95 14.04 7.43
N GLU A 19 16.73 14.81 6.67
CA GLU A 19 18.17 14.62 6.48
C GLU A 19 18.94 14.74 7.80
N GLU A 20 18.64 15.75 8.63
CA GLU A 20 19.24 15.96 9.95
C GLU A 20 18.88 14.82 10.93
N LEU A 21 17.60 14.44 11.01
CA LEU A 21 17.13 13.42 11.96
C LEU A 21 17.70 12.03 11.62
N LEU A 22 17.80 11.72 10.34
CA LEU A 22 18.27 10.43 9.85
C LEU A 22 19.75 10.39 9.55
N ASP A 23 20.46 11.53 9.59
CA ASP A 23 21.87 11.63 9.19
C ASP A 23 22.09 11.06 7.78
N THR A 24 21.34 11.59 6.81
CA THR A 24 21.31 11.10 5.42
C THR A 24 21.12 12.25 4.44
N GLU A 25 21.37 12.00 3.15
CA GLU A 25 20.93 12.86 2.05
C GLU A 25 19.75 12.28 1.27
N ILE A 26 18.89 13.17 0.76
CA ILE A 26 17.76 12.83 -0.12
C ILE A 26 18.01 13.39 -1.52
N SER A 27 18.02 12.51 -2.51
CA SER A 27 18.03 12.87 -3.93
C SER A 27 16.61 12.88 -4.49
N LEU A 28 16.26 13.94 -5.22
CA LEU A 28 14.97 14.07 -5.90
C LEU A 28 15.16 13.80 -7.39
N LEU A 29 14.42 12.82 -7.91
CA LEU A 29 14.47 12.43 -9.31
C LEU A 29 13.10 12.59 -9.97
N ARG A 30 13.07 13.23 -11.14
CA ARG A 30 11.88 13.35 -11.98
C ARG A 30 11.97 12.39 -13.14
N GLN A 31 10.96 11.55 -13.31
CA GLN A 31 10.90 10.58 -14.39
C GLN A 31 9.51 10.61 -15.05
N PRO A 32 9.40 10.60 -16.39
CA PRO A 32 8.09 10.60 -17.07
C PRO A 32 7.23 9.36 -16.77
N ASP A 33 7.88 8.23 -16.55
CA ASP A 33 7.35 6.88 -16.34
C ASP A 33 7.18 6.52 -14.86
N ALA A 34 7.49 7.45 -13.94
CA ALA A 34 7.29 7.22 -12.52
C ALA A 34 5.80 7.03 -12.16
N GLU A 35 5.56 6.24 -11.12
CA GLU A 35 4.21 5.95 -10.65
C GLU A 35 3.49 7.23 -10.15
N PRO A 36 2.15 7.31 -10.29
CA PRO A 36 1.37 8.44 -9.80
C PRO A 36 1.53 8.76 -8.31
N GLY A 37 1.84 7.77 -7.47
CA GLY A 37 2.12 7.92 -6.04
C GLY A 37 3.58 8.27 -5.72
N GLY A 38 4.46 8.26 -6.73
CA GLY A 38 5.91 8.33 -6.60
C GLY A 38 6.49 7.09 -5.93
N THR A 39 7.81 6.93 -6.04
CA THR A 39 8.54 5.78 -5.50
C THR A 39 9.64 6.28 -4.56
N LEU A 40 9.77 5.64 -3.39
CA LEU A 40 10.90 5.82 -2.49
C LEU A 40 11.85 4.64 -2.65
N VAL A 41 13.08 4.92 -3.06
CA VAL A 41 14.18 3.96 -3.06
C VAL A 41 15.12 4.39 -1.94
N ASP A 42 15.13 3.65 -0.84
CA ASP A 42 15.84 4.02 0.39
C ASP A 42 16.91 3.03 0.81
N VAL A 43 17.92 3.54 1.52
CA VAL A 43 19.07 2.77 2.02
C VAL A 43 18.70 1.72 3.07
N TYR A 44 17.50 1.80 3.64
CA TYR A 44 17.04 0.85 4.65
C TYR A 44 16.39 -0.37 4.02
N SER A 45 15.82 -0.21 2.82
CA SER A 45 15.08 -1.26 2.11
C SER A 45 15.89 -1.90 0.99
N TYR A 46 16.89 -1.19 0.47
CA TYR A 46 17.69 -1.60 -0.69
C TYR A 46 19.19 -1.41 -0.43
N GLU A 47 20.02 -2.23 -1.09
CA GLU A 47 21.47 -2.11 -1.08
C GLU A 47 21.94 -0.92 -1.96
N ILE A 48 21.70 0.31 -1.49
CA ILE A 48 22.06 1.56 -2.18
C ILE A 48 22.73 2.56 -1.23
N ASP A 49 23.47 3.51 -1.80
CA ASP A 49 24.25 4.48 -1.01
C ASP A 49 23.48 5.75 -0.61
N ARG A 50 22.29 5.99 -1.18
CA ARG A 50 21.53 7.22 -0.94
C ARG A 50 20.03 7.03 -1.11
N ASN A 51 19.26 7.83 -0.37
CA ASN A 51 17.81 7.86 -0.50
C ASN A 51 17.40 8.65 -1.74
N VAL A 52 16.50 8.07 -2.55
CA VAL A 52 15.98 8.66 -3.78
C VAL A 52 14.47 8.69 -3.76
N ILE A 53 13.88 9.88 -3.94
CA ILE A 53 12.44 10.06 -4.16
C ILE A 53 12.22 10.31 -5.64
N ILE A 54 11.55 9.37 -6.29
CA ILE A 54 11.21 9.41 -7.72
C ILE A 54 9.75 9.83 -7.86
N PHE A 55 9.47 10.79 -8.75
CA PHE A 55 8.09 11.21 -9.00
C PHE A 55 7.86 11.66 -10.45
N PRO A 56 6.59 11.67 -10.91
CA PRO A 56 6.26 11.96 -12.29
C PRO A 56 6.74 13.35 -12.73
N ALA A 57 7.34 13.45 -13.92
CA ALA A 57 7.85 14.71 -14.46
C ALA A 57 6.77 15.80 -14.59
N GLN A 58 5.52 15.39 -14.83
CA GLN A 58 4.35 16.26 -14.94
C GLN A 58 3.86 16.79 -13.58
N TYR A 59 4.36 16.28 -12.46
CA TYR A 59 3.98 16.79 -11.14
C TYR A 59 4.75 18.09 -10.85
N VAL A 60 3.99 19.19 -10.86
CA VAL A 60 4.48 20.55 -10.61
C VAL A 60 3.76 21.19 -9.43
N GLY A 61 4.24 22.34 -8.97
CA GLY A 61 3.62 23.08 -7.87
C GLY A 61 3.50 22.25 -6.59
N LEU A 62 2.32 22.22 -5.99
CA LEU A 62 2.06 21.51 -4.74
C LEU A 62 1.95 19.98 -4.90
N LEU A 63 1.76 19.45 -6.12
CA LEU A 63 1.64 18.01 -6.34
C LEU A 63 2.95 17.30 -6.07
N LYS A 64 4.06 17.81 -6.60
CA LYS A 64 5.40 17.27 -6.27
C LYS A 64 5.72 17.43 -4.78
N ASP A 65 5.33 18.56 -4.19
CA ASP A 65 5.59 18.88 -2.79
C ASP A 65 4.88 17.86 -1.87
N PHE A 66 3.66 17.46 -2.24
CA PHE A 66 2.94 16.39 -1.55
C PHE A 66 3.63 15.03 -1.69
N ILE A 67 4.04 14.62 -2.90
CA ILE A 67 4.75 13.34 -3.09
C ILE A 67 6.06 13.31 -2.29
N ILE A 68 6.80 14.41 -2.28
CA ILE A 68 8.03 14.53 -1.47
C ILE A 68 7.70 14.42 0.02
N ALA A 69 6.66 15.10 0.51
CA ALA A 69 6.26 15.01 1.91
C ALA A 69 5.80 13.60 2.32
N LYS A 70 5.05 12.91 1.45
CA LYS A 70 4.62 11.51 1.61
C LYS A 70 5.85 10.62 1.82
N HIS A 71 6.81 10.68 0.90
CA HIS A 71 7.99 9.82 0.93
C HIS A 71 9.02 10.20 2.00
N CYS A 72 9.18 11.48 2.34
CA CYS A 72 10.00 11.89 3.49
C CYS A 72 9.40 11.36 4.81
N THR A 73 8.07 11.38 4.96
CA THR A 73 7.40 10.81 6.13
C THR A 73 7.63 9.30 6.21
N HIS A 74 7.49 8.60 5.08
CA HIS A 74 7.77 7.16 5.00
C HIS A 74 9.23 6.86 5.38
N LEU A 75 10.18 7.62 4.82
CA LEU A 75 11.60 7.48 5.10
C LEU A 75 11.93 7.70 6.58
N MET A 76 11.29 8.69 7.24
CA MET A 76 11.48 8.90 8.69
C MET A 76 10.97 7.73 9.52
N ILE A 77 9.83 7.12 9.15
CA ILE A 77 9.31 5.92 9.84
C ILE A 77 10.30 4.76 9.69
N LYS A 78 10.74 4.45 8.46
CA LYS A 78 11.72 3.40 8.18
C LYS A 78 13.06 3.65 8.88
N GLY A 79 13.61 4.85 8.71
CA GLY A 79 14.89 5.24 9.26
C GLY A 79 14.92 5.30 10.79
N ALA A 80 13.82 5.72 11.42
CA ALA A 80 13.69 5.64 12.88
C ALA A 80 13.70 4.20 13.38
N ALA A 81 12.96 3.30 12.73
CA ALA A 81 12.99 1.88 13.06
C ALA A 81 14.38 1.25 12.84
N ALA A 82 15.08 1.66 11.78
CA ALA A 82 16.42 1.16 11.46
C ALA A 82 17.46 1.64 12.49
N LYS A 83 17.45 2.93 12.85
CA LYS A 83 18.33 3.48 13.90
C LYS A 83 18.07 2.86 15.27
N LYS A 84 16.86 2.33 15.52
CA LYS A 84 16.50 1.59 16.75
C LYS A 84 16.79 0.09 16.65
N GLY A 85 17.30 -0.41 15.52
CA GLY A 85 17.69 -1.81 15.32
C GLY A 85 16.52 -2.78 15.14
N THR A 86 15.34 -2.30 14.74
CA THR A 86 14.13 -3.14 14.66
C THR A 86 13.37 -2.99 13.34
N TYR A 87 14.00 -2.47 12.29
CA TYR A 87 13.34 -2.33 11.00
C TYR A 87 13.19 -3.69 10.30
N HIS A 88 11.95 -4.19 10.31
CA HIS A 88 11.50 -5.37 9.59
C HIS A 88 10.38 -5.01 8.63
N VAL A 89 10.24 -5.79 7.57
CA VAL A 89 9.20 -5.68 6.54
C VAL A 89 8.39 -6.98 6.47
N CYS A 90 7.19 -6.90 5.89
CA CYS A 90 6.30 -8.06 5.77
C CYS A 90 6.79 -8.94 4.60
N SER A 91 7.54 -9.97 4.91
CA SER A 91 8.19 -10.88 3.97
C SER A 91 7.52 -12.26 3.94
N TYR A 92 8.10 -13.20 3.19
CA TYR A 92 7.61 -14.56 3.06
C TYR A 92 8.73 -15.58 2.81
N THR A 93 8.42 -16.84 3.10
CA THR A 93 9.29 -18.00 2.88
C THR A 93 8.59 -19.00 1.96
N GLY A 94 9.32 -19.97 1.42
CA GLY A 94 8.71 -21.05 0.62
C GLY A 94 7.60 -21.82 1.35
N ASP A 95 7.72 -21.98 2.68
CA ASP A 95 6.68 -22.63 3.48
C ASP A 95 5.46 -21.74 3.70
N SER A 96 5.64 -20.42 3.80
CA SER A 96 4.51 -19.48 3.90
C SER A 96 3.78 -19.34 2.57
N VAL A 97 4.50 -19.34 1.44
CA VAL A 97 3.95 -19.42 0.08
C VAL A 97 3.11 -20.68 -0.08
N TYR A 98 3.63 -21.85 0.30
CA TYR A 98 2.86 -23.10 0.27
C TYR A 98 1.57 -23.02 1.09
N ARG A 99 1.64 -22.53 2.33
CA ARG A 99 0.46 -22.40 3.20
C ARG A 99 -0.59 -21.46 2.60
N GLY A 100 -0.16 -20.31 2.10
CA GLY A 100 -1.04 -19.32 1.47
C GLY A 100 -1.69 -19.85 0.20
N MET A 101 -0.89 -20.36 -0.75
CA MET A 101 -1.39 -20.94 -2.00
C MET A 101 -2.33 -22.11 -1.75
N ARG A 102 -2.03 -22.98 -0.77
CA ARG A 102 -2.91 -24.10 -0.38
C ARG A 102 -4.25 -23.59 0.15
N GLN A 103 -4.25 -22.55 0.97
CA GLN A 103 -5.49 -21.95 1.49
C GLN A 103 -6.31 -21.32 0.36
N ILE A 104 -5.67 -20.57 -0.54
CA ILE A 104 -6.32 -19.99 -1.73
C ILE A 104 -6.94 -21.10 -2.58
N TYR A 105 -6.19 -22.17 -2.84
CA TYR A 105 -6.67 -23.31 -3.61
C TYR A 105 -7.90 -23.98 -2.98
N LEU A 106 -7.87 -24.24 -1.67
CA LEU A 106 -9.00 -24.85 -0.97
C LEU A 106 -10.24 -23.95 -0.99
N ASP A 107 -10.07 -22.63 -0.89
CA ASP A 107 -11.17 -21.68 -1.00
C ASP A 107 -11.69 -21.57 -2.45
N ALA A 108 -10.81 -21.62 -3.45
CA ALA A 108 -11.19 -21.67 -4.86
C ALA A 108 -12.01 -22.92 -5.18
N LEU A 109 -11.64 -24.09 -4.66
CA LEU A 109 -12.42 -25.33 -4.85
C LEU A 109 -13.85 -25.23 -4.29
N LYS A 110 -14.04 -24.53 -3.15
CA LYS A 110 -15.38 -24.30 -2.58
C LYS A 110 -16.22 -23.42 -3.49
N ASP A 111 -15.63 -22.37 -4.04
CA ASP A 111 -16.32 -21.46 -4.99
C ASP A 111 -16.64 -22.17 -6.31
N GLU A 112 -15.73 -22.99 -6.84
CA GLU A 112 -15.88 -23.74 -8.08
C GLU A 112 -16.93 -24.88 -7.99
N ALA A 113 -17.18 -25.42 -6.79
CA ALA A 113 -18.17 -26.50 -6.60
C ALA A 113 -19.59 -26.08 -7.03
N GLY A 114 -19.90 -24.78 -7.00
CA GLY A 114 -21.19 -24.22 -7.42
C GLY A 114 -21.26 -23.71 -8.87
N LYS A 115 -20.15 -23.70 -9.62
CA LYS A 115 -20.10 -23.10 -10.96
C LYS A 115 -20.37 -24.13 -12.07
N LYS A 116 -21.16 -23.72 -13.07
CA LYS A 116 -21.43 -24.52 -14.29
C LYS A 116 -20.21 -24.62 -15.20
N ASN A 117 -19.46 -23.52 -15.33
CA ASN A 117 -18.23 -23.45 -16.10
C ASN A 117 -17.06 -23.38 -15.12
N LYS A 118 -16.29 -24.47 -15.04
CA LYS A 118 -15.14 -24.54 -14.15
C LYS A 118 -13.95 -23.80 -14.72
N LEU A 119 -13.14 -23.20 -13.86
CA LEU A 119 -11.88 -22.60 -14.26
C LEU A 119 -10.91 -23.66 -14.81
N PRO A 120 -10.21 -23.38 -15.92
CA PRO A 120 -9.11 -24.22 -16.38
C PRO A 120 -8.03 -24.34 -15.30
N VAL A 121 -7.50 -25.56 -15.10
CA VAL A 121 -6.52 -25.86 -14.05
C VAL A 121 -5.27 -24.98 -14.14
N GLN A 122 -4.79 -24.70 -15.36
CA GLN A 122 -3.62 -23.82 -15.56
C GLN A 122 -3.88 -22.38 -15.09
N LYS A 123 -5.07 -21.83 -15.40
CA LYS A 123 -5.47 -20.50 -14.91
C LYS A 123 -5.64 -20.47 -13.39
N LEU A 124 -6.18 -21.55 -12.82
CA LEU A 124 -6.29 -21.72 -11.37
C LEU A 124 -4.91 -21.68 -10.72
N ILE A 125 -3.94 -22.45 -11.23
CA ILE A 125 -2.56 -22.52 -10.69
C ILE A 125 -1.90 -21.13 -10.74
N GLN A 126 -1.93 -20.46 -11.88
CA GLN A 126 -1.34 -19.12 -12.05
C GLN A 126 -1.94 -18.10 -11.07
N MET A 127 -3.26 -18.18 -10.84
CA MET A 127 -3.96 -17.27 -9.94
C MET A 127 -3.58 -17.47 -8.46
N LEU A 128 -3.19 -18.67 -8.03
CA LEU A 128 -2.83 -18.93 -6.63
C LEU A 128 -1.65 -18.06 -6.17
N PHE A 129 -0.56 -18.06 -6.94
CA PHE A 129 0.65 -17.32 -6.57
C PHE A 129 0.50 -15.82 -6.80
N LEU A 130 -0.20 -15.44 -7.87
CA LEU A 130 -0.53 -14.06 -8.16
C LEU A 130 -1.29 -13.43 -6.98
N LEU A 131 -2.37 -14.08 -6.53
CA LEU A 131 -3.17 -13.57 -5.43
C LEU A 131 -2.39 -13.49 -4.11
N TYR A 132 -1.59 -14.51 -3.82
CA TYR A 132 -0.70 -14.51 -2.64
C TYR A 132 0.28 -13.32 -2.66
N SER A 133 0.86 -13.03 -3.82
CA SER A 133 1.83 -11.93 -4.00
C SER A 133 1.15 -10.57 -3.90
N HIS A 134 -0.03 -10.40 -4.51
CA HIS A 134 -0.81 -9.16 -4.41
C HIS A 134 -1.12 -8.80 -2.96
N PHE A 135 -1.58 -9.75 -2.14
CA PHE A 135 -1.82 -9.46 -0.72
C PHE A 135 -0.54 -9.12 0.06
N ASN A 136 0.64 -9.61 -0.37
CA ASN A 136 1.90 -9.23 0.25
C ASN A 136 2.25 -7.77 -0.08
N GLU A 137 2.08 -7.37 -1.33
CA GLU A 137 2.30 -6.00 -1.80
C GLU A 137 1.33 -5.04 -1.08
N ASP A 138 0.03 -5.34 -1.07
CA ASP A 138 -1.00 -4.56 -0.41
C ASP A 138 -0.71 -4.34 1.08
N ILE A 139 -0.31 -5.39 1.80
CA ILE A 139 -0.04 -5.30 3.24
C ILE A 139 1.27 -4.53 3.54
N ASN A 140 2.22 -4.52 2.60
CA ASN A 140 3.42 -3.70 2.69
C ASN A 140 3.21 -2.24 2.31
N GLU A 141 2.04 -1.86 1.77
CA GLU A 141 1.75 -0.47 1.41
C GLU A 141 0.60 0.14 2.20
N LEU A 142 -0.56 -0.52 2.24
CA LEU A 142 -1.84 0.05 2.64
C LEU A 142 -1.86 0.58 4.09
N PRO A 143 -1.36 -0.16 5.10
CA PRO A 143 -1.29 0.35 6.48
C PRO A 143 -0.43 1.60 6.60
N TRP A 144 0.69 1.63 5.88
CA TRP A 144 1.61 2.77 5.85
C TRP A 144 1.01 3.96 5.12
N ASN A 145 0.29 3.72 4.02
CA ASN A 145 -0.40 4.76 3.27
C ASN A 145 -1.35 5.57 4.18
N ALA A 146 -2.14 4.90 5.03
CA ALA A 146 -3.03 5.55 5.99
C ALA A 146 -2.25 6.41 7.00
N ILE A 147 -1.19 5.86 7.60
CA ILE A 147 -0.36 6.54 8.61
C ILE A 147 0.35 7.76 8.01
N ILE A 148 0.97 7.59 6.85
CA ILE A 148 1.71 8.64 6.15
C ILE A 148 0.78 9.78 5.77
N ASN A 149 -0.37 9.46 5.18
CA ASN A 149 -1.34 10.48 4.80
C ASN A 149 -1.87 11.25 6.03
N ALA A 150 -2.25 10.56 7.11
CA ALA A 150 -2.66 11.21 8.35
C ALA A 150 -1.56 12.13 8.91
N SER A 151 -0.31 11.65 8.97
CA SER A 151 0.84 12.42 9.44
C SER A 151 1.08 13.68 8.60
N VAL A 152 1.11 13.55 7.27
CA VAL A 152 1.28 14.68 6.35
C VAL A 152 0.15 15.70 6.52
N TYR A 153 -1.09 15.23 6.64
CA TYR A 153 -2.25 16.10 6.80
C TYR A 153 -2.15 16.98 8.05
N HIS A 154 -1.82 16.38 9.20
CA HIS A 154 -1.70 17.10 10.46
C HIS A 154 -0.52 18.08 10.46
N ARG A 155 0.59 17.73 9.80
CA ARG A 155 1.82 18.54 9.83
C ARG A 155 1.92 19.59 8.73
N MET A 156 1.20 19.45 7.61
CA MET A 156 1.39 20.30 6.43
C MET A 156 0.09 20.86 5.85
N SER A 157 -0.45 21.89 6.51
CA SER A 157 -1.72 22.52 6.10
C SER A 157 -1.76 23.01 4.65
N LYS A 158 -0.64 23.48 4.11
CA LYS A 158 -0.57 24.07 2.76
C LYS A 158 -0.75 23.08 1.61
N ILE A 159 -0.56 21.78 1.83
CA ILE A 159 -0.66 20.74 0.80
C ILE A 159 -1.88 19.84 0.94
N ARG A 160 -2.74 20.07 1.95
CA ARG A 160 -3.93 19.25 2.24
C ARG A 160 -4.86 19.07 1.04
N LYS A 161 -5.19 20.15 0.32
CA LYS A 161 -6.03 20.07 -0.89
C LYS A 161 -5.41 19.22 -1.99
N THR A 162 -4.08 19.27 -2.10
CA THR A 162 -3.34 18.49 -3.09
C THR A 162 -3.22 17.02 -2.71
N GLN A 163 -3.01 16.76 -1.42
CA GLN A 163 -3.10 15.42 -0.84
C GLN A 163 -4.45 14.78 -1.15
N LEU A 164 -5.55 15.49 -0.86
CA LEU A 164 -6.91 15.01 -1.11
C LEU A 164 -7.13 14.61 -2.57
N TYR A 165 -6.70 15.47 -3.52
CA TYR A 165 -6.76 15.14 -4.93
C TYR A 165 -5.94 13.90 -5.30
N ASN A 166 -4.75 13.74 -4.72
CA ASN A 166 -3.90 12.58 -4.98
C ASN A 166 -4.52 11.29 -4.43
N VAL A 167 -4.99 11.30 -3.18
CA VAL A 167 -5.71 10.17 -2.55
C VAL A 167 -6.89 9.74 -3.42
N MET A 168 -7.72 10.69 -3.87
CA MET A 168 -8.83 10.36 -4.78
C MET A 168 -8.40 9.75 -6.11
N LYS A 169 -7.21 10.08 -6.62
CA LYS A 169 -6.69 9.49 -7.85
C LYS A 169 -6.20 8.07 -7.58
N GLU A 170 -5.48 7.85 -6.47
CA GLU A 170 -5.06 6.52 -6.01
C GLU A 170 -6.27 5.62 -5.78
N SER A 171 -7.27 6.04 -4.99
CA SER A 171 -8.50 5.29 -4.73
C SER A 171 -9.26 4.87 -6.00
N LYS A 172 -9.13 5.62 -7.10
CA LYS A 172 -9.74 5.20 -8.38
C LYS A 172 -9.02 3.97 -8.94
N ASN A 173 -7.70 4.01 -8.98
CA ASN A 173 -6.90 2.90 -9.47
C ASN A 173 -7.15 1.64 -8.62
N ASP A 174 -7.26 1.80 -7.31
CA ASP A 174 -7.50 0.70 -6.37
C ASP A 174 -8.90 0.07 -6.55
N MET A 175 -9.90 0.87 -6.95
CA MET A 175 -11.20 0.32 -7.34
C MET A 175 -11.10 -0.50 -8.62
N ASP A 176 -10.31 -0.03 -9.58
CA ASP A 176 -10.11 -0.71 -10.88
C ASP A 176 -9.21 -1.97 -10.74
N GLU A 177 -8.47 -2.10 -9.65
CA GLU A 177 -7.57 -3.24 -9.40
C GLU A 177 -8.33 -4.58 -9.37
N MET A 178 -7.73 -5.66 -9.90
CA MET A 178 -8.34 -7.01 -9.89
C MET A 178 -9.71 -7.14 -10.60
N ILE A 179 -10.31 -6.06 -11.15
CA ILE A 179 -11.60 -6.12 -11.88
C ILE A 179 -11.47 -7.04 -13.09
N ASP A 180 -10.39 -6.91 -13.86
CA ASP A 180 -10.13 -7.74 -15.03
C ASP A 180 -9.91 -9.24 -14.68
N GLN A 181 -9.75 -9.55 -13.39
CA GLN A 181 -9.51 -10.89 -12.87
C GLN A 181 -10.68 -11.40 -12.01
N GLU A 182 -11.79 -10.65 -11.90
CA GLU A 182 -12.95 -10.98 -11.06
C GLU A 182 -13.52 -12.37 -11.35
N GLU A 183 -13.51 -12.79 -12.61
CA GLU A 183 -14.03 -14.11 -13.02
C GLU A 183 -13.19 -15.29 -12.52
N ILE A 184 -11.90 -15.05 -12.22
CA ILE A 184 -10.88 -16.06 -11.91
C ILE A 184 -10.61 -16.11 -10.40
N ILE A 185 -10.67 -14.96 -9.72
CA ILE A 185 -10.35 -14.85 -8.30
C ILE A 185 -11.52 -15.37 -7.45
N PRO A 186 -11.28 -16.17 -6.39
CA PRO A 186 -12.33 -16.57 -5.47
C PRO A 186 -12.96 -15.34 -4.80
N ARG A 187 -14.29 -15.34 -4.69
CA ARG A 187 -15.08 -14.15 -4.29
C ARG A 187 -14.60 -13.56 -2.97
N ARG A 188 -14.21 -14.43 -2.04
CA ARG A 188 -13.66 -14.03 -0.73
C ARG A 188 -12.50 -13.03 -0.88
N TYR A 189 -11.52 -13.34 -1.71
CA TYR A 189 -10.30 -12.55 -1.80
C TYR A 189 -10.53 -11.23 -2.53
N PHE A 190 -11.38 -11.25 -3.55
CA PHE A 190 -11.85 -10.02 -4.18
C PHE A 190 -12.55 -9.09 -3.17
N VAL A 191 -13.45 -9.63 -2.34
CA VAL A 191 -14.11 -8.86 -1.28
C VAL A 191 -13.13 -8.33 -0.25
N LEU A 192 -12.13 -9.12 0.17
CA LEU A 192 -11.13 -8.71 1.16
C LEU A 192 -10.21 -7.60 0.63
N ASN A 193 -9.66 -7.74 -0.58
CA ASN A 193 -8.84 -6.70 -1.21
C ASN A 193 -9.60 -5.36 -1.29
N LYS A 194 -10.85 -5.38 -1.79
CA LYS A 194 -11.68 -4.18 -1.87
C LYS A 194 -12.06 -3.59 -0.52
N ALA A 195 -12.30 -4.45 0.47
CA ALA A 195 -12.57 -4.03 1.84
C ALA A 195 -11.38 -3.30 2.48
N MET A 196 -10.14 -3.69 2.19
CA MET A 196 -8.95 -3.00 2.71
C MET A 196 -8.85 -1.57 2.18
N PHE A 197 -8.99 -1.39 0.86
CA PHE A 197 -8.96 -0.06 0.25
C PHE A 197 -10.13 0.82 0.68
N TYR A 198 -11.33 0.23 0.82
CA TYR A 198 -12.48 0.89 1.42
C TYR A 198 -12.16 1.40 2.83
N ALA A 199 -11.61 0.55 3.69
CA ALA A 199 -11.28 0.90 5.07
C ALA A 199 -10.26 2.04 5.13
N ARG A 200 -9.21 1.98 4.30
CA ARG A 200 -8.23 3.07 4.15
C ARG A 200 -8.90 4.38 3.73
N ASP A 201 -9.71 4.35 2.68
CA ASP A 201 -10.39 5.54 2.17
C ASP A 201 -11.34 6.14 3.21
N MET A 202 -12.10 5.31 3.92
CA MET A 202 -13.01 5.77 4.97
C MET A 202 -12.26 6.32 6.19
N PHE A 203 -11.14 5.71 6.57
CA PHE A 203 -10.27 6.25 7.60
C PHE A 203 -9.73 7.63 7.21
N LEU A 204 -9.23 7.76 5.97
CA LEU A 204 -8.74 9.03 5.44
C LEU A 204 -9.88 10.05 5.31
N ALA A 205 -11.08 9.66 4.89
CA ALA A 205 -12.24 10.55 4.83
C ALA A 205 -12.63 11.11 6.21
N LYS A 206 -12.44 10.35 7.28
CA LYS A 206 -12.66 10.79 8.67
C LYS A 206 -11.52 11.66 9.19
N THR A 207 -10.29 11.38 8.77
CA THR A 207 -9.07 12.02 9.27
C THR A 207 -8.74 13.33 8.55
N LEU A 208 -8.95 13.37 7.23
CA LEU A 208 -8.80 14.53 6.38
C LEU A 208 -10.17 15.28 6.40
N PRO A 209 -10.34 16.36 7.18
CA PRO A 209 -11.56 17.14 7.32
C PRO A 209 -12.15 17.54 5.97
N ALA A 210 -13.45 17.82 6.01
CA ALA A 210 -14.30 18.30 4.93
C ALA A 210 -13.92 19.70 4.41
N ASP A 211 -12.67 19.91 4.02
CA ASP A 211 -12.32 21.05 3.18
C ASP A 211 -13.04 20.85 1.84
N GLU A 212 -13.99 21.74 1.52
CA GLU A 212 -14.52 21.81 0.16
C GLU A 212 -13.35 21.93 -0.81
N LEU A 213 -13.27 20.98 -1.73
CA LEU A 213 -12.32 20.98 -2.83
C LEU A 213 -12.70 22.08 -3.82
N MET A 214 -12.42 23.33 -3.46
CA MET A 214 -12.47 24.45 -4.39
C MET A 214 -11.38 24.21 -5.45
N PRO A 215 -11.68 24.27 -6.75
CA PRO A 215 -10.69 24.12 -7.80
C PRO A 215 -9.66 25.24 -7.64
N VAL A 216 -8.54 24.90 -7.00
CA VAL A 216 -7.40 25.79 -6.95
C VAL A 216 -6.95 25.94 -8.39
N LEU A 217 -6.64 27.16 -8.82
CA LEU A 217 -6.15 27.53 -10.15
C LEU A 217 -5.08 26.58 -10.74
N ASN A 218 -4.42 25.77 -9.89
CA ASN A 218 -3.30 24.89 -10.22
C ASN A 218 -3.65 23.39 -10.40
N ILE A 219 -4.90 22.93 -10.23
CA ILE A 219 -5.30 21.53 -10.54
C ILE A 219 -6.60 21.53 -11.36
N PRO A 220 -6.53 21.80 -12.69
CA PRO A 220 -7.71 21.88 -13.55
C PRO A 220 -8.63 20.66 -13.51
N GLN A 221 -8.08 19.48 -13.22
CA GLN A 221 -8.81 18.21 -13.09
C GLN A 221 -9.83 18.23 -11.93
N MET A 222 -9.65 19.12 -10.95
CA MET A 222 -10.58 19.27 -9.81
C MET A 222 -11.88 19.98 -10.15
N LYS A 223 -12.01 20.60 -11.34
CA LYS A 223 -13.26 21.31 -11.73
C LYS A 223 -14.51 20.43 -11.67
N LYS A 224 -14.37 19.11 -11.89
CA LYS A 224 -15.47 18.13 -11.82
C LYS A 224 -15.91 17.82 -10.39
N PHE A 225 -15.15 18.26 -9.39
CA PHE A 225 -15.33 17.96 -7.97
C PHE A 225 -15.55 19.22 -7.13
N ASN A 226 -15.81 20.35 -7.80
CA ASN A 226 -16.06 21.63 -7.15
C ASN A 226 -17.31 21.51 -6.26
N HIS A 227 -17.19 21.90 -4.99
CA HIS A 227 -18.24 21.86 -3.96
C HIS A 227 -18.71 20.47 -3.49
N LEU A 228 -17.96 19.40 -3.79
CA LEU A 228 -18.21 18.08 -3.18
C LEU A 228 -17.35 17.90 -1.93
N GLU A 229 -17.96 17.40 -0.86
CA GLU A 229 -17.24 17.07 0.37
C GLU A 229 -16.37 15.82 0.17
N VAL A 230 -15.16 15.83 0.72
CA VAL A 230 -14.21 14.69 0.65
C VAL A 230 -14.85 13.38 1.08
N LYS A 231 -15.62 13.43 2.18
CA LYS A 231 -16.34 12.27 2.71
C LYS A 231 -17.37 11.77 1.72
N GLU A 232 -18.17 12.65 1.12
CA GLU A 232 -19.14 12.28 0.08
C GLU A 232 -18.43 11.72 -1.16
N MET A 233 -17.28 12.25 -1.54
CA MET A 233 -16.55 11.78 -2.71
C MET A 233 -15.92 10.40 -2.53
N LEU A 234 -15.32 10.15 -1.38
CA LEU A 234 -14.73 8.84 -1.06
C LEU A 234 -15.86 7.82 -0.84
N THR A 235 -16.94 8.19 -0.14
CA THR A 235 -18.08 7.28 0.10
C THR A 235 -18.87 6.96 -1.17
N THR A 236 -19.23 7.97 -1.99
CA THR A 236 -20.07 7.77 -3.20
C THR A 236 -19.42 6.80 -4.19
N ARG A 237 -18.10 6.85 -4.34
CA ARG A 237 -17.34 5.94 -5.21
C ARG A 237 -17.54 4.47 -4.85
N TRP A 238 -17.56 4.16 -3.56
CA TRP A 238 -17.79 2.80 -3.07
C TRP A 238 -19.28 2.40 -3.04
N THR A 239 -20.22 3.35 -3.23
CA THR A 239 -21.67 3.07 -3.19
C THR A 239 -22.31 2.67 -4.52
N HIS A 240 -21.61 2.76 -5.66
CA HIS A 240 -22.22 2.62 -6.99
C HIS A 240 -22.08 1.23 -7.67
N THR A 241 -21.85 0.13 -6.93
CA THR A 241 -21.78 -1.22 -7.56
C THR A 241 -22.04 -2.35 -6.54
N ALA A 242 -21.97 -3.63 -6.96
CA ALA A 242 -22.35 -4.86 -6.23
C ALA A 242 -21.53 -5.18 -4.94
N TRP A 243 -21.15 -4.15 -4.19
CA TRP A 243 -20.14 -4.14 -3.12
C TRP A 243 -20.70 -4.28 -1.71
N TYR A 244 -21.96 -4.68 -1.54
CA TYR A 244 -22.57 -4.75 -0.21
C TYR A 244 -21.75 -5.60 0.77
N GLN A 245 -21.18 -6.72 0.31
CA GLN A 245 -20.31 -7.55 1.12
C GLN A 245 -18.98 -6.84 1.43
N SER A 246 -18.33 -6.22 0.45
CA SER A 246 -17.09 -5.45 0.65
C SER A 246 -17.26 -4.32 1.64
N LYS A 247 -18.44 -3.69 1.68
CA LYS A 247 -18.76 -2.68 2.70
C LYS A 247 -18.77 -3.27 4.11
N VAL A 248 -19.46 -4.39 4.34
CA VAL A 248 -19.51 -5.01 5.68
C VAL A 248 -18.11 -5.41 6.17
N PHE A 249 -17.31 -6.05 5.31
CA PHE A 249 -15.92 -6.39 5.65
C PHE A 249 -15.06 -5.13 5.82
N GLY A 250 -15.31 -4.09 5.01
CA GLY A 250 -14.60 -2.82 5.04
C GLY A 250 -14.89 -2.00 6.29
N ASP A 251 -16.13 -1.99 6.77
CA ASP A 251 -16.52 -1.33 8.03
C ASP A 251 -15.78 -1.99 9.22
N ASN A 252 -15.70 -3.33 9.24
CA ASN A 252 -14.90 -4.04 10.27
C ASN A 252 -13.39 -3.75 10.16
N MET A 253 -12.85 -3.72 8.94
CA MET A 253 -11.44 -3.35 8.71
C MET A 253 -11.16 -1.90 9.12
N LEU A 254 -12.11 -1.00 8.90
CA LEU A 254 -12.03 0.38 9.36
C LEU A 254 -11.95 0.45 10.90
N GLU A 255 -12.77 -0.31 11.62
CA GLU A 255 -12.67 -0.38 13.09
C GLU A 255 -11.30 -0.92 13.55
N ILE A 256 -10.78 -1.93 12.84
CA ILE A 256 -9.43 -2.48 13.07
C ILE A 256 -8.35 -1.41 12.86
N MET A 257 -8.50 -0.56 11.83
CA MET A 257 -7.60 0.56 11.54
C MET A 257 -7.70 1.69 12.56
N GLU A 258 -8.91 2.09 12.95
CA GLU A 258 -9.16 3.21 13.85
C GLU A 258 -8.62 2.97 15.25
N LYS A 259 -8.75 1.74 15.75
CA LYS A 259 -8.33 1.43 17.13
C LYS A 259 -6.85 1.74 17.42
N PRO A 260 -5.86 1.26 16.66
CA PRO A 260 -4.46 1.63 16.88
C PRO A 260 -4.16 3.09 16.49
N LEU A 261 -4.80 3.60 15.43
CA LEU A 261 -4.51 4.96 14.91
C LEU A 261 -5.09 6.08 15.79
N SER A 262 -6.18 5.82 16.52
CA SER A 262 -6.78 6.77 17.47
C SER A 262 -5.88 7.10 18.67
N LEU A 263 -4.89 6.25 18.95
CA LEU A 263 -3.91 6.44 20.03
C LEU A 263 -2.73 7.32 19.61
N VAL A 264 -2.62 7.64 18.32
CA VAL A 264 -1.51 8.42 17.78
C VAL A 264 -1.74 9.91 18.06
N ASN A 265 -0.80 10.54 18.77
CA ASN A 265 -0.75 12.00 18.88
C ASN A 265 -0.07 12.59 17.63
N TRP A 266 -0.87 12.86 16.59
CA TRP A 266 -0.37 13.37 15.30
C TRP A 266 0.37 14.72 15.37
N ASN A 267 0.15 15.49 16.44
CA ASN A 267 0.77 16.79 16.65
C ASN A 267 2.01 16.73 17.55
N ALA A 268 2.42 15.55 18.00
CA ALA A 268 3.64 15.38 18.79
C ALA A 268 4.89 15.87 18.03
N ASP A 269 5.94 16.19 18.77
CA ASP A 269 7.19 16.63 18.15
C ASP A 269 7.77 15.54 17.23
N PRO A 270 8.28 15.91 16.03
CA PRO A 270 8.76 14.96 15.03
C PRO A 270 10.15 14.40 15.39
N THR A 271 10.22 13.63 16.47
CA THR A 271 11.44 12.99 16.97
C THR A 271 11.61 11.58 16.38
N LEU A 272 12.81 11.00 16.53
CA LEU A 272 13.04 9.58 16.18
C LEU A 272 12.08 8.66 16.94
N ASP A 273 11.80 8.93 18.21
CA ASP A 273 10.88 8.10 19.00
C ASP A 273 9.44 8.19 18.48
N TYR A 274 8.99 9.40 18.09
CA TYR A 274 7.68 9.56 17.47
C TYR A 274 7.54 8.73 16.18
N TYR A 275 8.52 8.79 15.27
CA TYR A 275 8.45 8.02 14.02
C TYR A 275 8.62 6.52 14.24
N TYR A 276 9.37 6.12 15.27
CA TYR A 276 9.47 4.72 15.70
C TYR A 276 8.15 4.20 16.29
N ASP A 277 7.42 5.03 17.04
CA ASP A 277 6.09 4.68 17.53
C ASP A 277 5.10 4.51 16.37
N LEU A 278 5.17 5.34 15.35
CA LEU A 278 4.40 5.15 14.11
C LEU A 278 4.75 3.84 13.40
N TYR A 279 6.03 3.44 13.37
CA TYR A 279 6.45 2.14 12.84
C TYR A 279 5.76 0.99 13.59
N LYS A 280 5.82 0.98 14.92
CA LYS A 280 5.15 -0.05 15.74
C LYS A 280 3.64 -0.08 15.53
N VAL A 281 3.01 1.08 15.36
CA VAL A 281 1.58 1.18 15.03
C VAL A 281 1.28 0.56 13.68
N GLY A 282 2.11 0.79 12.66
CA GLY A 282 1.96 0.18 11.33
C GLY A 282 2.09 -1.34 11.37
N VAL A 283 3.11 -1.88 12.05
CA VAL A 283 3.28 -3.33 12.25
C VAL A 283 2.05 -3.94 12.92
N ASN A 284 1.60 -3.36 14.03
CA ASN A 284 0.42 -3.81 14.76
C ASN A 284 -0.84 -3.78 13.89
N LEU A 285 -0.99 -2.73 13.07
CA LEU A 285 -2.10 -2.61 12.15
C LEU A 285 -2.09 -3.71 11.10
N SER A 286 -0.95 -3.93 10.44
CA SER A 286 -0.76 -5.02 9.47
C SER A 286 -1.11 -6.38 10.08
N ASP A 287 -0.61 -6.68 11.29
CA ASP A 287 -0.88 -7.95 11.98
C ASP A 287 -2.37 -8.17 12.28
N ARG A 288 -3.08 -7.11 12.66
CA ARG A 288 -4.53 -7.18 12.92
C ARG A 288 -5.32 -7.40 11.63
N LEU A 289 -4.94 -6.73 10.54
CA LEU A 289 -5.56 -6.92 9.23
C LEU A 289 -5.32 -8.35 8.73
N LEU A 290 -4.08 -8.84 8.78
CA LEU A 290 -3.74 -10.22 8.42
C LEU A 290 -4.51 -11.24 9.27
N SER A 291 -4.65 -10.99 10.57
CA SER A 291 -5.42 -11.84 11.47
C SER A 291 -6.90 -11.89 11.09
N TYR A 292 -7.51 -10.73 10.81
CA TYR A 292 -8.91 -10.63 10.37
C TYR A 292 -9.16 -11.34 9.04
N MET A 293 -8.22 -11.22 8.10
CA MET A 293 -8.27 -11.90 6.81
C MET A 293 -7.93 -13.39 6.87
N THR A 294 -7.56 -13.92 8.05
CA THR A 294 -7.06 -15.29 8.25
C THR A 294 -5.79 -15.61 7.45
N MET A 295 -4.91 -14.64 7.33
CA MET A 295 -3.64 -14.68 6.59
C MET A 295 -2.41 -14.56 7.51
N LYS A 296 -2.57 -14.73 8.83
CA LYS A 296 -1.49 -14.59 9.82
C LYS A 296 -0.26 -15.48 9.55
N ASP A 297 -0.46 -16.63 8.91
CA ASP A 297 0.59 -17.62 8.64
C ASP A 297 1.16 -17.50 7.21
N TRP A 298 0.71 -16.49 6.45
CA TRP A 298 1.15 -16.24 5.08
C TRP A 298 2.45 -15.45 5.04
N TYR A 299 2.66 -14.55 6.00
CA TYR A 299 3.79 -13.63 5.97
C TYR A 299 4.53 -13.63 7.31
N VAL A 300 5.76 -13.14 7.27
CA VAL A 300 6.68 -13.07 8.40
C VAL A 300 7.32 -11.68 8.45
N TRP A 301 7.57 -11.16 9.64
CA TRP A 301 8.34 -9.92 9.81
C TRP A 301 9.82 -10.26 9.80
N GLU A 302 10.49 -9.90 8.72
CA GLU A 302 11.91 -10.20 8.51
C GLU A 302 12.67 -8.97 8.03
N SER A 303 14.00 -9.10 7.95
CA SER A 303 14.83 -8.02 7.43
C SER A 303 14.44 -7.63 5.99
N PRO A 304 14.69 -6.37 5.57
CA PRO A 304 14.47 -5.96 4.18
C PRO A 304 15.24 -6.83 3.17
N GLN A 305 16.45 -7.28 3.54
CA GLN A 305 17.23 -8.21 2.73
C GLN A 305 16.48 -9.52 2.48
N HIS A 306 15.84 -10.08 3.51
CA HIS A 306 15.06 -11.30 3.37
C HIS A 306 13.90 -11.14 2.37
N LEU A 307 13.27 -9.95 2.30
CA LEU A 307 12.24 -9.68 1.29
C LEU A 307 12.82 -9.60 -0.13
N LEU A 308 13.99 -9.00 -0.31
CA LEU A 308 14.68 -8.98 -1.61
C LEU A 308 15.02 -10.41 -2.06
N GLU A 309 15.60 -11.21 -1.18
CA GLU A 309 15.90 -12.62 -1.43
C GLU A 309 14.63 -13.43 -1.72
N ALA A 310 13.53 -13.16 -1.02
CA ALA A 310 12.25 -13.82 -1.28
C ALA A 310 11.69 -13.48 -2.66
N HIS A 311 11.82 -12.22 -3.11
CA HIS A 311 11.42 -11.80 -4.46
C HIS A 311 12.30 -12.42 -5.55
N GLU A 312 13.61 -12.56 -5.32
CA GLU A 312 14.53 -13.26 -6.24
C GLU A 312 14.17 -14.74 -6.37
N ASN A 313 13.80 -15.37 -5.26
CA ASN A 313 13.44 -16.79 -5.20
C ASN A 313 11.95 -17.06 -5.48
N LYS A 314 11.17 -16.05 -5.88
CA LYS A 314 9.70 -16.18 -6.03
C LYS A 314 9.27 -17.33 -6.95
N GLY A 315 9.97 -17.52 -8.07
CA GLY A 315 9.65 -18.58 -9.04
C GLY A 315 9.99 -19.98 -8.52
N LEU A 316 11.01 -20.10 -7.67
CA LEU A 316 11.33 -21.34 -6.98
C LEU A 316 10.25 -21.67 -5.94
N TYR A 317 9.87 -20.69 -5.13
CA TYR A 317 8.83 -20.86 -4.11
C TYR A 317 7.47 -21.21 -4.71
N GLU A 318 7.08 -20.55 -5.80
CA GLU A 318 5.87 -20.88 -6.56
C GLU A 318 5.92 -22.34 -7.05
N LYS A 319 7.00 -22.74 -7.73
CA LYS A 319 7.16 -24.09 -8.27
C LYS A 319 7.10 -25.16 -7.18
N ASP A 320 7.80 -24.95 -6.07
CA ASP A 320 7.82 -25.89 -4.95
C ASP A 320 6.45 -25.99 -4.26
N ALA A 321 5.76 -24.86 -4.10
CA ALA A 321 4.40 -24.85 -3.56
C ALA A 321 3.41 -25.57 -4.47
N VAL A 322 3.45 -25.32 -5.78
CA VAL A 322 2.63 -26.02 -6.79
C VAL A 322 2.90 -27.52 -6.73
N LYS A 323 4.18 -27.93 -6.71
CA LYS A 323 4.54 -29.34 -6.59
C LYS A 323 4.00 -29.97 -5.31
N LYS A 324 4.08 -29.27 -4.16
CA LYS A 324 3.52 -29.75 -2.89
C LYS A 324 1.99 -29.84 -2.89
N ILE A 325 1.29 -28.98 -3.64
CA ILE A 325 -0.19 -28.95 -3.70
C ILE A 325 -0.72 -30.00 -4.70
N PHE A 326 -0.12 -30.11 -5.88
CA PHE A 326 -0.65 -30.89 -7.01
C PHE A 326 0.16 -32.15 -7.34
N GLY A 327 1.33 -32.37 -6.73
CA GLY A 327 2.24 -33.45 -7.07
C GLY A 327 2.91 -33.27 -8.44
N ASP A 328 3.37 -34.38 -9.04
CA ASP A 328 4.04 -34.39 -10.35
C ASP A 328 3.08 -34.20 -11.54
N LEU A 329 1.78 -34.01 -11.30
CA LEU A 329 0.77 -33.76 -12.34
C LEU A 329 1.01 -32.47 -13.15
N VAL A 330 1.85 -31.57 -12.65
CA VAL A 330 2.11 -30.25 -13.26
C VAL A 330 3.49 -30.16 -13.93
N THR A 331 4.41 -31.10 -13.67
CA THR A 331 5.79 -31.02 -14.24
C THR A 331 5.84 -31.19 -15.76
N ASP A 332 4.86 -31.84 -16.37
CA ASP A 332 4.83 -32.06 -17.83
C ASP A 332 4.30 -30.85 -18.63
N THR A 333 3.73 -29.84 -17.98
CA THR A 333 3.18 -28.65 -18.68
C THR A 333 4.08 -27.42 -18.64
N TRP A 334 5.07 -27.38 -17.74
CA TRP A 334 6.02 -26.25 -17.63
C TRP A 334 7.35 -26.50 -18.37
N GLY A 335 7.55 -27.70 -18.94
CA GLY A 335 8.75 -28.08 -19.70
C GLY A 335 8.65 -27.90 -21.22
N GLY A 336 7.55 -27.33 -21.72
CA GLY A 336 7.33 -27.09 -23.15
C GLY A 336 7.47 -25.61 -23.51
N SER A 337 8.71 -25.13 -23.56
CA SER A 337 9.08 -23.90 -24.28
C SER A 337 10.22 -24.21 -25.24
#